data_AF-A0A7Z0EK36-F1
#
_entry.id   AF-A0A7Z0EK36-F1
#
_cell.length_a   1.000
_cell.length_b   1.000
_cell.length_c   1.000
_cell.angle_alpha   90.00
_cell.angle_beta   90.00
_cell.angle_gamma   90.00
#
_symmetry.space_group_name_H-M   'P 1'
#
loop_
_entity.id
_entity.type
_entity.pdbx_description
1 polymer ?
#
loop_
_entity_poly.entity_id
_entity_poly.type
_entity_poly.pdbx_seq_one_letter_code
_entity_poly.pdbx_strand_id
1 'polypeptide(L)'
;METTASWAGRLARLAPVRVAHVERAAFDTHALSAGRPLEGAAYQQGTLRGFEVREYLLAKFGRTCVYCGATDTPLNIDHVHPRSRGGSDRVANLVLACIPCNQAKADRPVEEFVTDPKTLAMIRAQAKAPLRDAAAVNATRWALWRSLDERLPTRVGSGGRTKWNRTRNRLPKSHTLDALAVGKLDTITEAARTVLSVACTGRGSYARTTPDKHGFPRLRRSRSKQYFGFATGDLVRALVPVGKRKGSHSGRVLVRARGNFDITTAHGRQAGINHRYVRLLQRVDGYAYTLRKEMGVSSPA
;
A
#
# COMPACT_ATOMS: atom_id res chain seq x y z
N MET A 1 -6.59 0.14 -8.97
CA MET A 1 -7.64 -0.78 -8.49
C MET A 1 -7.75 -2.01 -9.39
N GLU A 2 -7.89 -1.82 -10.70
CA GLU A 2 -7.95 -2.93 -11.68
C GLU A 2 -6.78 -3.92 -11.58
N THR A 3 -5.56 -3.43 -11.40
CA THR A 3 -4.37 -4.29 -11.21
C THR A 3 -4.54 -5.24 -10.01
N THR A 4 -4.95 -4.73 -8.86
CA THR A 4 -5.12 -5.52 -7.63
C THR A 4 -6.21 -6.57 -7.79
N ALA A 5 -7.36 -6.19 -8.34
CA ALA A 5 -8.47 -7.12 -8.58
C ALA A 5 -8.08 -8.20 -9.62
N SER A 6 -7.36 -7.83 -10.68
CA SER A 6 -6.82 -8.77 -11.67
C SER A 6 -5.90 -9.79 -11.02
N TRP A 7 -5.00 -9.35 -10.15
CA TRP A 7 -4.08 -10.22 -9.43
C TRP A 7 -4.77 -11.12 -8.40
N ALA A 8 -5.76 -10.60 -7.65
CA ALA A 8 -6.57 -11.43 -6.75
C ALA A 8 -7.23 -12.59 -7.51
N GLY A 9 -7.83 -12.31 -8.67
CA GLY A 9 -8.43 -13.35 -9.53
C GLY A 9 -7.41 -14.32 -10.11
N ARG A 10 -6.21 -13.86 -10.47
CA ARG A 10 -5.12 -14.75 -10.93
C ARG A 10 -4.66 -15.69 -9.82
N LEU A 11 -4.44 -15.16 -8.61
CA LEU A 11 -3.99 -15.96 -7.46
C LEU A 11 -5.07 -16.96 -7.01
N ALA A 12 -6.34 -16.56 -6.99
CA ALA A 12 -7.46 -17.45 -6.65
C ALA A 12 -7.62 -18.64 -7.62
N ARG A 13 -7.11 -18.55 -8.86
CA ARG A 13 -7.08 -19.68 -9.79
C ARG A 13 -5.89 -20.63 -9.57
N LEU A 14 -4.83 -20.15 -8.91
CA LEU A 14 -3.59 -20.90 -8.67
C LEU A 14 -3.53 -21.50 -7.27
N ALA A 15 -4.34 -21.00 -6.34
CA ALA A 15 -4.40 -21.45 -4.96
C ALA A 15 -5.83 -21.31 -4.41
N PRO A 16 -6.24 -22.15 -3.44
CA PRO A 16 -7.58 -22.12 -2.85
C PRO A 16 -7.75 -20.91 -1.89
N VAL A 17 -7.83 -19.72 -2.45
CA VAL A 17 -8.05 -18.47 -1.70
C VAL A 17 -9.48 -18.44 -1.17
N ARG A 18 -9.65 -18.51 0.16
CA ARG A 18 -10.98 -18.53 0.81
C ARG A 18 -11.50 -17.15 1.18
N VAL A 19 -10.60 -16.22 1.50
CA VAL A 19 -10.96 -14.88 1.99
C VAL A 19 -9.88 -13.87 1.61
N ALA A 20 -10.30 -12.65 1.28
CA ALA A 20 -9.41 -11.52 1.04
C ALA A 20 -9.51 -10.53 2.22
N HIS A 21 -8.37 -10.26 2.85
CA HIS A 21 -8.28 -9.24 3.91
C HIS A 21 -7.94 -7.88 3.28
N VAL A 22 -8.75 -6.86 3.54
CA VAL A 22 -8.64 -5.55 2.88
C VAL A 22 -8.64 -4.42 3.91
N GLU A 23 -7.67 -3.52 3.80
CA GLU A 23 -7.67 -2.28 4.58
C GLU A 23 -8.68 -1.28 3.97
N ARG A 24 -9.81 -1.05 4.66
CA ARG A 24 -10.91 -0.21 4.15
C ARG A 24 -10.78 1.25 4.55
N ALA A 25 -10.18 1.54 5.71
CA ALA A 25 -10.05 2.90 6.24
C ALA A 25 -8.72 3.08 6.98
N ALA A 26 -8.17 4.30 6.98
CA ALA A 26 -6.94 4.57 7.71
C ALA A 26 -7.16 4.37 9.23
N PHE A 27 -8.33 4.83 9.69
CA PHE A 27 -8.83 4.71 11.05
C PHE A 27 -10.33 4.38 11.04
N ASP A 28 -10.82 3.63 12.03
CA ASP A 28 -12.26 3.44 12.23
C ASP A 28 -12.84 4.70 12.94
N THR A 29 -13.12 5.74 12.16
CA THR A 29 -13.60 7.03 12.68
C THR A 29 -14.95 6.92 13.39
N HIS A 30 -15.80 5.96 12.98
CA HIS A 30 -17.08 5.71 13.63
C HIS A 30 -16.86 5.11 15.03
N ALA A 31 -15.99 4.10 15.16
CA ALA A 31 -15.60 3.56 16.46
C ALA A 31 -15.02 4.63 17.40
N LEU A 32 -14.15 5.47 16.84
CA LEU A 32 -13.45 6.53 17.57
C LEU A 32 -14.38 7.67 18.02
N SER A 33 -15.43 7.97 17.23
CA SER A 33 -16.35 9.09 17.49
C SER A 33 -17.59 8.68 18.27
N ALA A 34 -18.23 7.58 17.90
CA ALA A 34 -19.45 7.08 18.53
C ALA A 34 -19.17 6.24 19.80
N GLY A 35 -17.90 5.81 19.99
CA GLY A 35 -17.54 4.87 21.04
C GLY A 35 -18.00 3.43 20.78
N ARG A 36 -18.44 3.11 19.54
CA ARG A 36 -18.92 1.78 19.12
C ARG A 36 -18.31 1.34 17.78
N PRO A 37 -17.67 0.17 17.69
CA PRO A 37 -17.01 -0.31 16.47
C PRO A 37 -17.98 -0.56 15.31
N LEU A 38 -17.47 -0.51 14.07
CA LEU A 38 -18.25 -0.68 12.83
C LEU A 38 -18.86 -2.09 12.65
N GLU A 39 -18.47 -3.11 13.41
CA GLU A 39 -19.02 -4.47 13.33
C GLU A 39 -18.64 -5.30 14.58
N GLY A 40 -19.59 -6.07 15.12
CA GLY A 40 -19.37 -7.22 16.02
C GLY A 40 -18.82 -6.91 17.42
N ALA A 41 -19.66 -7.10 18.43
CA ALA A 41 -19.30 -6.95 19.84
C ALA A 41 -18.23 -7.96 20.30
N ALA A 42 -17.45 -7.50 21.30
CA ALA A 42 -16.36 -8.17 22.01
C ALA A 42 -15.08 -8.42 21.20
N TYR A 43 -13.98 -7.74 21.57
CA TYR A 43 -12.65 -8.32 21.79
C TYR A 43 -11.56 -7.22 21.89
N GLN A 44 -10.75 -7.28 22.96
CA GLN A 44 -9.49 -6.53 23.18
C GLN A 44 -9.57 -4.98 23.25
N GLN A 45 -10.58 -4.46 23.96
CA GLN A 45 -10.94 -3.03 23.97
C GLN A 45 -9.92 -2.04 24.56
N GLY A 46 -8.85 -2.47 25.24
CA GLY A 46 -7.87 -1.55 25.83
C GLY A 46 -6.77 -1.13 24.86
N THR A 47 -5.91 -2.08 24.48
CA THR A 47 -4.60 -1.79 23.90
C THR A 47 -4.66 -1.36 22.43
N LEU A 48 -5.45 -2.05 21.60
CA LEU A 48 -5.62 -1.69 20.19
C LEU A 48 -6.36 -0.35 20.06
N ARG A 49 -7.45 -0.17 20.82
CA ARG A 49 -8.21 1.08 20.80
C ARG A 49 -7.35 2.27 21.20
N GLY A 50 -6.58 2.15 22.29
CA GLY A 50 -5.63 3.19 22.71
C GLY A 50 -4.59 3.48 21.64
N PHE A 51 -4.08 2.44 20.96
CA PHE A 51 -3.13 2.59 19.86
C PHE A 51 -3.75 3.33 18.66
N GLU A 52 -4.96 2.95 18.23
CA GLU A 52 -5.65 3.59 17.10
C GLU A 52 -6.04 5.04 17.41
N VAL A 53 -6.52 5.33 18.62
CA VAL A 53 -6.79 6.69 19.08
C VAL A 53 -5.51 7.53 19.02
N ARG A 54 -4.39 7.00 19.53
CA ARG A 54 -3.10 7.70 19.50
C ARG A 54 -2.66 8.01 18.07
N GLU A 55 -2.69 7.02 17.18
CA GLU A 55 -2.30 7.21 15.78
C GLU A 55 -3.22 8.18 15.03
N TYR A 56 -4.53 8.13 15.32
CA TYR A 56 -5.50 9.08 14.79
C TYR A 56 -5.18 10.51 15.23
N LEU A 57 -4.91 10.72 16.51
CA LEU A 57 -4.56 12.04 17.05
C LEU A 57 -3.21 12.54 16.49
N LEU A 58 -2.21 11.66 16.35
CA LEU A 58 -0.92 11.99 15.72
C LEU A 58 -1.08 12.44 14.27
N ALA A 59 -1.96 11.79 13.50
CA ALA A 59 -2.27 12.22 12.14
C ALA A 59 -3.04 13.55 12.14
N LYS A 60 -4.04 13.68 13.02
CA LYS A 60 -4.92 14.85 13.10
C LYS A 60 -4.20 16.13 13.50
N PHE A 61 -3.29 16.05 14.47
CA PHE A 61 -2.57 17.20 15.02
C PHE A 61 -1.15 17.33 14.47
N GLY A 62 -0.80 16.60 13.40
CA GLY A 62 0.50 16.73 12.73
C GLY A 62 1.70 16.40 13.62
N ARG A 63 1.52 15.59 14.67
CA ARG A 63 2.54 15.31 15.70
C ARG A 63 3.02 16.57 16.44
N THR A 64 2.10 17.50 16.71
CA THR A 64 2.39 18.76 17.38
C THR A 64 1.59 18.89 18.68
N CYS A 65 2.20 19.45 19.73
CA CYS A 65 1.50 19.83 20.95
C CYS A 65 0.48 20.95 20.65
N VAL A 66 -0.80 20.75 21.01
CA VAL A 66 -1.85 21.75 20.75
C VAL A 66 -1.72 23.01 21.60
N TYR A 67 -0.99 22.93 22.72
CA TYR A 67 -0.85 24.04 23.67
C TYR A 67 0.33 24.95 23.34
N CYS A 68 1.51 24.38 23.10
CA CYS A 68 2.74 25.15 22.89
C CYS A 68 3.32 25.05 21.47
N GLY A 69 2.73 24.23 20.59
CA GLY A 69 3.24 24.06 19.23
C GLY A 69 4.52 23.22 19.11
N ALA A 70 5.03 22.65 20.21
CA ALA A 70 6.25 21.83 20.16
C ALA A 70 6.08 20.59 19.27
N THR A 71 7.07 20.35 18.41
CA THR A 71 7.25 19.13 17.60
C THR A 71 8.41 18.29 18.17
N ASP A 72 8.58 17.07 17.66
CA ASP A 72 9.74 16.20 17.96
C ASP A 72 9.98 15.90 19.46
N THR A 73 8.92 15.98 20.26
CA THR A 73 8.91 15.68 21.69
C THR A 73 7.93 14.54 22.00
N PRO A 74 8.10 13.77 23.09
CA PRO A 74 7.09 12.83 23.53
C PRO A 74 5.74 13.52 23.78
N LEU A 75 4.71 13.07 23.04
CA LEU A 75 3.35 13.58 23.16
C LEU A 75 2.46 12.59 23.92
N ASN A 76 1.69 13.12 24.87
CA ASN A 76 0.60 12.48 25.58
C ASN A 76 -0.74 12.79 24.91
N ILE A 77 -1.73 11.95 25.21
CA ILE A 77 -3.13 12.25 24.91
C ILE A 77 -3.68 12.96 26.14
N ASP A 78 -4.20 14.17 25.95
CA ASP A 78 -4.84 14.95 27.01
C ASP A 78 -6.34 15.13 26.72
N HIS A 79 -7.12 15.25 27.79
CA HIS A 79 -8.56 15.48 27.74
C HIS A 79 -8.86 16.98 27.83
N VAL A 80 -9.47 17.54 26.78
CA VAL A 80 -9.89 18.95 26.73
C VAL A 80 -10.79 19.29 27.93
N HIS A 81 -11.81 18.47 28.16
CA HIS A 81 -12.55 18.39 29.41
C HIS A 81 -12.04 17.18 30.21
N PRO A 82 -11.37 17.36 31.36
CA PRO A 82 -10.73 16.31 32.15
C PRO A 82 -11.67 15.17 32.53
N ARG A 83 -11.16 13.94 32.50
CA ARG A 83 -11.94 12.74 32.88
C ARG A 83 -12.44 12.81 34.33
N SER A 84 -11.64 13.34 35.26
CA SER A 84 -12.03 13.55 36.67
C SER A 84 -13.22 14.49 36.83
N ARG A 85 -13.48 15.35 35.84
CA ARG A 85 -14.61 16.30 35.83
C ARG A 85 -15.75 15.88 34.90
N GLY A 86 -15.75 14.64 34.39
CA GLY A 86 -16.81 14.11 33.51
C GLY A 86 -16.45 14.07 32.02
N GLY A 87 -15.18 14.32 31.67
CA GLY A 87 -14.63 14.21 30.33
C GLY A 87 -14.85 12.86 29.65
N SER A 88 -15.28 12.88 28.39
CA SER A 88 -15.41 11.66 27.57
C SER A 88 -14.09 11.22 26.94
N ASP A 89 -13.93 9.92 26.68
CA ASP A 89 -12.81 9.34 25.90
C ASP A 89 -13.07 9.37 24.37
N ARG A 90 -14.00 10.21 23.90
CA ARG A 90 -14.25 10.37 22.46
C ARG A 90 -13.17 11.25 21.86
N VAL A 91 -12.76 10.99 20.62
CA VAL A 91 -11.71 11.78 19.94
C VAL A 91 -12.01 13.27 19.80
N ALA A 92 -13.28 13.69 19.97
CA ALA A 92 -13.67 15.09 20.02
C ALA A 92 -13.25 15.82 21.32
N ASN A 93 -12.93 15.08 22.36
CA ASN A 93 -12.46 15.57 23.66
C ASN A 93 -10.96 15.29 23.88
N LEU A 94 -10.26 14.73 22.90
CA LEU A 94 -8.86 14.33 23.03
C LEU A 94 -7.96 15.18 22.13
N VAL A 95 -6.82 15.60 22.66
CA VAL A 95 -5.79 16.39 21.97
C VAL A 95 -4.39 15.81 22.26
N LEU A 96 -3.38 16.29 21.52
CA LEU A 96 -1.99 15.97 21.82
C LEU A 96 -1.31 17.06 22.63
N ALA A 97 -0.65 16.68 23.71
CA ALA A 97 0.08 17.59 24.57
C ALA A 97 1.48 17.05 24.86
N CYS A 98 2.51 17.90 24.89
CA CYS A 98 3.80 17.49 25.43
C CYS A 98 3.71 17.26 26.95
N ILE A 99 4.67 16.52 27.51
CA ILE A 99 4.69 16.20 28.95
C ILE A 99 4.54 17.46 29.84
N PRO A 100 5.31 18.56 29.62
CA PRO A 100 5.19 19.76 30.46
C PRO A 100 3.81 20.41 30.40
N CYS A 101 3.23 20.58 29.21
CA CYS A 101 1.90 21.18 29.08
C CYS A 101 0.81 20.30 29.67
N ASN A 102 0.89 18.98 29.47
CA ASN A 102 -0.06 18.03 30.05
C ASN A 102 -0.04 18.07 31.58
N GLN A 103 1.15 18.11 32.18
CA GLN A 103 1.31 18.23 33.63
C GLN A 103 0.86 19.60 34.15
N ALA A 104 1.18 20.68 33.43
CA ALA A 104 0.77 22.02 33.82
C ALA A 104 -0.76 22.17 33.79
N LYS A 105 -1.44 21.65 32.77
CA LYS A 105 -2.90 21.68 32.70
C LYS A 105 -3.55 20.83 33.80
N ALA A 106 -3.01 19.64 34.06
CA ALA A 106 -3.50 18.71 35.07
C ALA A 106 -5.02 18.43 34.91
N ASP A 107 -5.80 18.56 35.97
CA ASP A 107 -7.25 18.32 36.01
C ASP A 107 -8.07 19.55 35.63
N ARG A 108 -7.45 20.60 35.08
CA ARG A 108 -8.15 21.81 34.65
C ARG A 108 -8.76 21.62 33.25
N PRO A 109 -10.02 22.01 33.05
CA PRO A 109 -10.60 22.24 31.72
C PRO A 109 -9.74 23.15 30.88
N VAL A 110 -9.73 22.96 29.56
CA VAL A 110 -8.94 23.79 28.64
C VAL A 110 -9.24 25.29 28.79
N GLU A 111 -10.47 25.62 29.19
CA GLU A 111 -10.96 26.98 29.42
C GLU A 111 -10.29 27.66 30.63
N GLU A 112 -9.89 26.86 31.63
CA GLU A 112 -9.18 27.34 32.82
C GLU A 112 -7.66 27.39 32.59
N PHE A 113 -7.15 26.67 31.59
CA PHE A 113 -5.72 26.58 31.30
C PHE A 113 -5.27 27.56 30.21
N VAL A 114 -6.08 27.74 29.17
CA VAL A 114 -5.76 28.59 28.02
C VAL A 114 -6.47 29.93 28.17
N THR A 115 -5.70 30.98 28.47
CA THR A 115 -6.24 32.33 28.72
C THR A 115 -6.53 33.11 27.44
N ASP A 116 -5.79 32.85 26.35
CA ASP A 116 -6.03 33.52 25.06
C ASP A 116 -7.30 32.96 24.38
N PRO A 117 -8.34 33.79 24.16
CA PRO A 117 -9.60 33.34 23.57
C PRO A 117 -9.43 32.79 22.15
N LYS A 118 -8.46 33.31 21.37
CA LYS A 118 -8.22 32.85 19.99
C LYS A 118 -7.67 31.43 19.99
N THR A 119 -6.67 31.16 20.82
CA THR A 119 -6.06 29.83 21.01
C THR A 119 -7.09 28.84 21.54
N LEU A 120 -7.91 29.23 22.52
CA LEU A 120 -8.98 28.39 23.05
C LEU A 120 -10.01 28.00 21.96
N ALA A 121 -10.45 28.97 21.16
CA ALA A 121 -11.36 28.71 20.05
C ALA A 121 -10.74 27.78 19.01
N MET A 122 -9.46 27.99 18.68
CA MET A 122 -8.71 27.13 17.76
C MET A 122 -8.63 25.69 18.27
N ILE A 123 -8.25 25.46 19.53
CA ILE A 123 -8.13 24.12 20.12
C ILE A 123 -9.49 23.40 20.10
N ARG A 124 -10.57 24.09 20.51
CA ARG A 124 -11.93 23.53 20.48
C ARG A 124 -12.39 23.19 19.07
N ALA A 125 -12.10 24.05 18.09
CA ALA A 125 -12.43 23.82 16.69
C ALA A 125 -11.65 22.62 16.13
N GLN A 126 -10.35 22.56 16.38
CA GLN A 126 -9.50 21.44 15.96
C GLN A 126 -9.92 20.13 16.63
N ALA A 127 -10.22 20.14 17.93
CA ALA A 127 -10.69 18.96 18.66
C ALA A 127 -11.97 18.38 18.03
N LYS A 128 -12.91 19.23 17.59
CA LYS A 128 -14.14 18.78 16.90
C LYS A 128 -13.97 18.47 15.42
N ALA A 129 -12.92 18.97 14.78
CA ALA A 129 -12.70 18.75 13.34
C ALA A 129 -12.46 17.26 13.01
N PRO A 130 -13.11 16.72 11.97
CA PRO A 130 -12.79 15.39 11.46
C PRO A 130 -11.43 15.42 10.73
N LEU A 131 -10.76 14.27 10.64
CA LEU A 131 -9.56 14.12 9.83
C LEU A 131 -9.92 14.25 8.34
N ARG A 132 -9.74 15.45 7.76
CA ARG A 132 -10.16 15.78 6.37
C ARG A 132 -9.57 14.82 5.33
N ASP A 133 -8.30 14.46 5.47
CA ASP A 133 -7.59 13.62 4.50
C ASP A 133 -8.00 12.14 4.53
N ALA A 134 -8.77 11.71 5.54
CA ALA A 134 -9.30 10.36 5.58
C ALA A 134 -10.32 10.10 4.46
N ALA A 135 -11.13 11.11 4.09
CA ALA A 135 -12.24 10.93 3.16
C ALA A 135 -11.80 10.59 1.73
N ALA A 136 -10.77 11.26 1.20
CA ALA A 136 -10.26 11.02 -0.15
C ALA A 136 -9.63 9.63 -0.30
N VAL A 137 -8.83 9.22 0.69
CA VAL A 137 -8.22 7.88 0.76
C VAL A 137 -9.29 6.78 0.89
N ASN A 138 -10.38 7.06 1.60
CA ASN A 138 -11.47 6.11 1.76
C ASN A 138 -12.18 5.82 0.44
N ALA A 139 -12.37 6.78 -0.47
CA ALA A 139 -13.08 6.54 -1.74
C ALA A 139 -12.39 5.48 -2.62
N THR A 140 -11.06 5.56 -2.76
CA THR A 140 -10.28 4.54 -3.51
C THR A 140 -10.32 3.18 -2.81
N ARG A 141 -10.27 3.15 -1.47
CA ARG A 141 -10.34 1.90 -0.69
C ARG A 141 -11.71 1.24 -0.81
N TRP A 142 -12.79 2.03 -0.84
CA TRP A 142 -14.15 1.56 -1.08
C TRP A 142 -14.31 0.92 -2.45
N ALA A 143 -13.80 1.56 -3.50
CA ALA A 143 -13.88 1.01 -4.84
C ALA A 143 -12.98 -0.25 -5.00
N LEU A 144 -11.83 -0.31 -4.33
CA LEU A 144 -10.99 -1.51 -4.29
C LEU A 144 -11.70 -2.67 -3.57
N TRP A 145 -12.27 -2.40 -2.39
CA TRP A 145 -12.99 -3.39 -1.60
C TRP A 145 -14.17 -3.95 -2.38
N ARG A 146 -15.02 -3.10 -2.96
CA ARG A 146 -16.14 -3.54 -3.82
C ARG A 146 -15.69 -4.47 -4.94
N SER A 147 -14.62 -4.08 -5.65
CA SER A 147 -14.08 -4.89 -6.75
C SER A 147 -13.53 -6.25 -6.31
N LEU A 148 -13.07 -6.38 -5.04
CA LEU A 148 -12.62 -7.65 -4.47
C LEU A 148 -13.78 -8.48 -3.92
N ASP A 149 -14.76 -7.83 -3.29
CA ASP A 149 -15.93 -8.46 -2.68
C ASP A 149 -16.84 -9.15 -3.72
N GLU A 150 -16.92 -8.59 -4.92
CA GLU A 150 -17.55 -9.23 -6.08
C GLU A 150 -16.88 -10.56 -6.51
N ARG A 151 -15.65 -10.82 -6.06
CA ARG A 151 -14.82 -11.95 -6.54
C ARG A 151 -14.55 -13.00 -5.46
N LEU A 152 -14.39 -12.57 -4.21
CA LEU A 152 -13.97 -13.38 -3.09
C LEU A 152 -14.62 -12.84 -1.81
N PRO A 153 -14.98 -13.70 -0.84
CA PRO A 153 -15.38 -13.22 0.48
C PRO A 153 -14.32 -12.28 1.06
N THR A 154 -14.74 -11.11 1.56
CA THR A 154 -13.80 -10.13 2.12
C THR A 154 -13.92 -10.00 3.64
N ARG A 155 -12.81 -9.61 4.27
CA ARG A 155 -12.75 -9.14 5.66
C ARG A 155 -12.06 -7.79 5.69
N VAL A 156 -12.64 -6.84 6.41
CA VAL A 156 -12.14 -5.47 6.44
C VAL A 156 -11.35 -5.17 7.71
N GLY A 157 -10.36 -4.29 7.60
CA GLY A 157 -9.58 -3.77 8.71
C GLY A 157 -9.24 -2.28 8.53
N SER A 158 -8.70 -1.70 9.60
CA SER A 158 -8.15 -0.34 9.62
C SER A 158 -6.63 -0.37 9.44
N GLY A 159 -6.07 0.73 8.92
CA GLY A 159 -4.61 0.93 8.89
C GLY A 159 -4.00 0.96 10.29
N GLY A 160 -4.74 1.48 11.28
CA GLY A 160 -4.38 1.41 12.70
C GLY A 160 -4.18 -0.04 13.18
N ARG A 161 -5.11 -0.95 12.88
CA ARG A 161 -4.98 -2.38 13.19
C ARG A 161 -3.80 -3.03 12.45
N THR A 162 -3.60 -2.71 11.18
CA THR A 162 -2.43 -3.20 10.41
C THR A 162 -1.13 -2.81 11.10
N LYS A 163 -0.99 -1.53 11.48
CA LYS A 163 0.19 -1.02 12.17
C LYS A 163 0.39 -1.71 13.53
N TRP A 164 -0.68 -1.89 14.30
CA TRP A 164 -0.63 -2.56 15.59
C TRP A 164 -0.18 -4.03 15.45
N ASN A 165 -0.78 -4.78 14.53
CA ASN A 165 -0.40 -6.15 14.22
C ASN A 165 1.08 -6.25 13.82
N ARG A 166 1.56 -5.33 12.99
CA ARG A 166 2.97 -5.28 12.57
C ARG A 166 3.90 -5.00 13.75
N THR A 167 3.58 -4.02 14.59
CA THR A 167 4.40 -3.63 15.75
C THR A 167 4.48 -4.75 16.79
N ARG A 168 3.36 -5.37 17.17
CA ARG A 168 3.36 -6.45 18.18
C ARG A 168 4.09 -7.72 17.71
N ASN A 169 4.11 -7.98 16.39
CA ASN A 169 4.86 -9.08 15.79
C ASN A 169 6.29 -8.68 15.37
N ARG A 170 6.76 -7.48 15.75
CA ARG A 170 8.12 -6.98 15.47
C ARG A 170 8.52 -7.02 13.99
N LEU A 171 7.55 -6.83 13.09
CA LEU A 171 7.79 -6.87 11.65
C LEU A 171 8.29 -5.50 11.13
N PRO A 172 9.33 -5.48 10.28
CA PRO A 172 9.78 -4.26 9.62
C PRO A 172 8.70 -3.73 8.67
N LYS A 173 8.76 -2.43 8.36
CA LYS A 173 7.79 -1.80 7.47
C LYS A 173 8.10 -2.14 6.01
N SER A 174 7.18 -2.83 5.35
CA SER A 174 7.19 -3.05 3.90
C SER A 174 5.76 -3.27 3.40
N HIS A 175 5.50 -3.07 2.09
CA HIS A 175 4.18 -3.34 1.52
C HIS A 175 3.74 -4.81 1.66
N THR A 176 4.68 -5.76 1.57
CA THR A 176 4.39 -7.19 1.75
C THR A 176 3.97 -7.50 3.19
N LEU A 177 4.74 -6.99 4.16
CA LEU A 177 4.50 -7.28 5.58
C LEU A 177 3.32 -6.50 6.14
N ASP A 178 3.05 -5.31 5.61
CA ASP A 178 1.81 -4.60 5.88
C ASP A 178 0.61 -5.43 5.39
N ALA A 179 0.67 -6.03 4.19
CA ALA A 179 -0.39 -6.92 3.68
C ALA A 179 -0.59 -8.17 4.54
N LEU A 180 0.50 -8.78 5.04
CA LEU A 180 0.45 -9.90 5.99
C LEU A 180 -0.20 -9.52 7.33
N ALA A 181 -0.09 -8.26 7.73
CA ALA A 181 -0.62 -7.74 8.98
C ALA A 181 -2.07 -7.22 8.90
N VAL A 182 -2.75 -7.33 7.75
CA VAL A 182 -4.12 -6.80 7.58
C VAL A 182 -5.18 -7.69 8.24
N GLY A 183 -6.11 -7.04 8.96
CA GLY A 183 -7.31 -7.68 9.50
C GLY A 183 -7.13 -8.23 10.91
N LYS A 184 -8.08 -9.08 11.34
CA LYS A 184 -8.03 -9.75 12.65
C LYS A 184 -7.12 -10.97 12.55
N LEU A 185 -6.02 -10.95 13.30
CA LEU A 185 -5.06 -12.04 13.42
C LEU A 185 -4.59 -12.14 14.87
N ASP A 186 -4.09 -13.29 15.29
CA ASP A 186 -3.55 -13.50 16.64
C ASP A 186 -2.02 -13.34 16.64
N THR A 187 -1.32 -14.15 15.86
CA THR A 187 0.15 -14.09 15.71
C THR A 187 0.55 -14.33 14.26
N ILE A 188 1.68 -13.76 13.85
CA ILE A 188 2.34 -14.06 12.57
C ILE A 188 3.54 -14.95 12.88
N THR A 189 3.47 -16.21 12.48
CA THR A 189 4.53 -17.21 12.73
C THR A 189 5.58 -17.24 11.64
N GLU A 190 5.20 -16.89 10.41
CA GLU A 190 6.07 -16.94 9.24
C GLU A 190 5.83 -15.75 8.31
N ALA A 191 6.90 -15.35 7.61
CA ALA A 191 6.85 -14.33 6.58
C ALA A 191 7.63 -14.77 5.33
N ALA A 192 7.14 -14.38 4.15
CA ALA A 192 7.82 -14.68 2.89
C ALA A 192 9.21 -14.01 2.85
N ARG A 193 10.25 -14.79 2.51
CA ARG A 193 11.62 -14.27 2.36
C ARG A 193 11.94 -13.79 0.95
N THR A 194 11.20 -14.31 -0.02
CA THR A 194 11.33 -13.93 -1.42
C THR A 194 9.95 -13.53 -1.90
N VAL A 195 9.87 -12.37 -2.53
CA VAL A 195 8.63 -11.84 -3.09
C VAL A 195 8.75 -11.66 -4.58
N LEU A 196 7.66 -11.98 -5.28
CA LEU A 196 7.50 -11.65 -6.68
C LEU A 196 6.98 -10.22 -6.80
N SER A 197 7.86 -9.30 -7.18
CA SER A 197 7.48 -7.95 -7.54
C SER A 197 6.86 -7.95 -8.93
N VAL A 198 5.62 -7.48 -9.02
CA VAL A 198 4.90 -7.35 -10.28
C VAL A 198 4.69 -5.86 -10.59
N ALA A 199 5.21 -5.41 -11.72
CA ALA A 199 5.03 -4.03 -12.20
C ALA A 199 4.20 -4.01 -13.48
N CYS A 200 3.22 -3.11 -13.57
CA CYS A 200 2.50 -2.88 -14.83
C CYS A 200 3.42 -2.18 -15.82
N THR A 201 3.62 -2.77 -17.01
CA THR A 201 4.49 -2.21 -18.07
C THR A 201 3.70 -1.62 -19.23
N GLY A 202 2.36 -1.68 -19.17
CA GLY A 202 1.49 -1.26 -20.27
C GLY A 202 1.57 -2.18 -21.50
N ARG A 203 0.72 -1.90 -22.50
CA ARG A 203 0.66 -2.66 -23.78
C ARG A 203 1.31 -1.90 -24.95
N GLY A 204 2.26 -1.02 -24.63
CA GLY A 204 2.84 -0.08 -25.58
C GLY A 204 1.91 1.09 -25.87
N SER A 205 2.13 1.76 -27.00
CA SER A 205 1.38 2.96 -27.39
C SER A 205 0.30 2.64 -28.43
N TYR A 206 -0.88 3.21 -28.22
CA TYR A 206 -2.03 3.12 -29.14
C TYR A 206 -1.81 3.89 -30.44
N ALA A 207 -0.86 4.84 -30.46
CA ALA A 207 -0.48 5.57 -31.67
C ALA A 207 0.33 4.66 -32.61
N ARG A 208 -0.18 4.52 -33.84
CA ARG A 208 0.49 3.77 -34.92
C ARG A 208 1.54 4.58 -35.65
N THR A 209 1.51 5.89 -35.51
CA THR A 209 2.47 6.81 -36.13
C THR A 209 3.28 7.45 -35.03
N THR A 210 4.60 7.41 -35.15
CA THR A 210 5.49 8.22 -34.30
C THR A 210 5.82 9.50 -35.08
N PRO A 211 5.45 10.69 -34.57
CA PRO A 211 5.81 11.94 -35.21
C PRO A 211 7.31 12.24 -35.05
N ASP A 212 7.83 13.15 -35.86
CA ASP A 212 9.11 13.81 -35.61
C ASP A 212 8.95 14.95 -34.57
N LYS A 213 10.03 15.71 -34.35
CA LYS A 213 10.04 16.84 -33.40
C LYS A 213 9.09 17.99 -33.80
N HIS A 214 8.59 18.01 -35.04
CA HIS A 214 7.70 19.03 -35.59
C HIS A 214 6.25 18.52 -35.73
N GLY A 215 5.97 17.27 -35.35
CA GLY A 215 4.63 16.67 -35.44
C GLY A 215 4.37 15.90 -36.73
N PHE A 216 5.30 15.83 -37.68
CA PHE A 216 5.10 15.13 -38.96
C PHE A 216 5.29 13.62 -38.82
N PRO A 217 4.49 12.78 -39.51
CA PRO A 217 4.62 11.33 -39.49
C PRO A 217 6.02 10.83 -39.90
N ARG A 218 6.77 10.24 -38.97
CA ARG A 218 8.12 9.69 -39.24
C ARG A 218 8.16 8.17 -39.35
N LEU A 219 7.49 7.47 -38.44
CA LEU A 219 7.50 6.00 -38.39
C LEU A 219 6.08 5.46 -38.32
N ARG A 220 5.72 4.62 -39.30
CA ARG A 220 4.47 3.84 -39.27
C ARG A 220 4.73 2.47 -38.68
N ARG A 221 4.16 2.21 -37.51
CA ARG A 221 4.24 0.92 -36.83
C ARG A 221 3.37 -0.11 -37.55
N SER A 222 3.91 -1.31 -37.69
CA SER A 222 3.21 -2.46 -38.31
C SER A 222 1.87 -2.74 -37.62
N ARG A 223 0.89 -3.23 -38.42
CA ARG A 223 -0.38 -3.76 -37.90
C ARG A 223 -0.16 -5.10 -37.20
N SER A 224 0.73 -5.93 -37.75
CA SER A 224 1.07 -7.24 -37.19
C SER A 224 1.88 -7.06 -35.91
N LYS A 225 1.32 -7.52 -34.79
CA LYS A 225 1.95 -7.49 -33.47
C LYS A 225 2.74 -8.76 -33.15
N GLN A 226 2.56 -9.79 -33.98
CA GLN A 226 3.21 -11.08 -33.84
C GLN A 226 3.97 -11.43 -35.11
N TYR A 227 5.14 -12.03 -34.94
CA TYR A 227 5.93 -12.60 -36.02
C TYR A 227 6.51 -13.94 -35.56
N PHE A 228 6.47 -14.94 -36.42
CA PHE A 228 6.95 -16.30 -36.14
C PHE A 228 6.37 -16.90 -34.84
N GLY A 229 5.13 -16.53 -34.50
CA GLY A 229 4.47 -16.98 -33.26
C GLY A 229 4.90 -16.26 -31.99
N PHE A 230 5.69 -15.18 -32.05
CA PHE A 230 6.13 -14.37 -30.90
C PHE A 230 5.61 -12.94 -30.97
N ALA A 231 5.33 -12.34 -29.80
CA ALA A 231 5.03 -10.92 -29.65
C ALA A 231 6.17 -10.20 -28.90
N THR A 232 6.38 -8.91 -29.22
CA THR A 232 7.29 -8.08 -28.43
C THR A 232 6.79 -8.00 -26.98
N GLY A 233 7.69 -8.29 -26.04
CA GLY A 233 7.39 -8.39 -24.61
C GLY A 233 7.12 -9.82 -24.13
N ASP A 234 7.07 -10.82 -25.01
CA ASP A 234 7.03 -12.22 -24.56
C ASP A 234 8.27 -12.54 -23.72
N LEU A 235 8.12 -13.34 -22.66
CA LEU A 235 9.25 -13.92 -21.94
C LEU A 235 9.68 -15.16 -22.71
N VAL A 236 10.95 -15.21 -23.09
CA VAL A 236 11.49 -16.30 -23.91
C VAL A 236 12.79 -16.82 -23.32
N ARG A 237 13.16 -18.03 -23.73
CA ARG A 237 14.50 -18.58 -23.56
C ARG A 237 15.08 -18.89 -24.93
N ALA A 238 16.25 -18.35 -25.23
CA ALA A 238 17.01 -18.69 -26.42
C ALA A 238 18.18 -19.62 -26.07
N LEU A 239 18.33 -20.67 -26.86
CA LEU A 239 19.45 -21.61 -26.79
C LEU A 239 20.26 -21.49 -28.08
N VAL A 240 21.31 -20.68 -28.04
CA VAL A 240 22.13 -20.39 -29.22
C VAL A 240 23.33 -21.35 -29.26
N PRO A 241 23.41 -22.25 -30.25
CA PRO A 241 24.43 -23.30 -30.26
C PRO A 241 25.83 -22.79 -30.63
N VAL A 242 25.92 -21.78 -31.50
CA VAL A 242 27.18 -21.29 -32.09
C VAL A 242 27.21 -19.77 -32.27
N GLY A 243 28.40 -19.21 -32.47
CA GLY A 243 28.62 -17.79 -32.77
C GLY A 243 28.79 -16.89 -31.54
N LYS A 244 28.87 -15.58 -31.78
CA LYS A 244 29.19 -14.54 -30.76
C LYS A 244 28.26 -14.56 -29.53
N ARG A 245 27.03 -15.07 -29.69
CA ARG A 245 25.99 -15.10 -28.65
C ARG A 245 25.71 -16.53 -28.17
N LYS A 246 26.64 -17.46 -28.37
CA LYS A 246 26.52 -18.84 -27.89
C LYS A 246 26.14 -18.87 -26.41
N GLY A 247 25.19 -19.73 -26.06
CA GLY A 247 24.71 -19.90 -24.69
C GLY A 247 23.19 -19.79 -24.54
N SER A 248 22.76 -19.78 -23.28
CA SER A 248 21.35 -19.71 -22.88
C SER A 248 20.99 -18.30 -22.42
N HIS A 249 20.03 -17.67 -23.09
CA HIS A 249 19.59 -16.30 -22.80
C HIS A 249 18.11 -16.30 -22.45
N SER A 250 17.75 -15.87 -21.25
CA SER A 250 16.35 -15.74 -20.84
C SER A 250 16.00 -14.29 -20.58
N GLY A 251 14.86 -13.84 -21.11
CA GLY A 251 14.50 -12.44 -21.04
C GLY A 251 13.29 -12.05 -21.88
N ARG A 252 12.97 -10.76 -21.87
CA ARG A 252 11.88 -10.20 -22.67
C ARG A 252 12.36 -9.99 -24.10
N VAL A 253 11.58 -10.46 -25.08
CA VAL A 253 11.94 -10.41 -26.50
C VAL A 253 11.42 -9.16 -27.20
N LEU A 254 12.25 -8.54 -28.03
CA LEU A 254 11.86 -7.59 -29.06
C LEU A 254 11.81 -8.33 -30.40
N VAL A 255 10.60 -8.46 -30.94
CA VAL A 255 10.33 -9.23 -32.16
C VAL A 255 10.46 -8.32 -33.38
N ARG A 256 11.04 -8.86 -34.47
CA ARG A 256 11.16 -8.17 -35.76
C ARG A 256 10.63 -9.06 -36.88
N ALA A 257 10.04 -8.45 -37.90
CA ALA A 257 9.49 -9.15 -39.06
C ALA A 257 10.53 -10.00 -39.82
N ARG A 258 11.82 -9.66 -39.73
CA ARG A 258 12.92 -10.39 -40.35
C ARG A 258 13.32 -11.68 -39.63
N GLY A 259 12.72 -12.00 -38.48
CA GLY A 259 13.00 -13.24 -37.73
C GLY A 259 14.26 -13.23 -36.86
N ASN A 260 14.90 -12.06 -36.72
CA ASN A 260 16.02 -11.81 -35.82
C ASN A 260 15.53 -10.96 -34.64
N PHE A 261 15.62 -11.51 -33.43
CA PHE A 261 15.05 -10.93 -32.22
C PHE A 261 16.13 -10.41 -31.29
N ASP A 262 15.77 -9.43 -30.46
CA ASP A 262 16.66 -8.96 -29.41
C ASP A 262 16.08 -9.39 -28.05
N ILE A 263 16.89 -9.98 -27.18
CA ILE A 263 16.44 -10.48 -25.88
C ILE A 263 17.10 -9.63 -24.79
N THR A 264 16.28 -8.93 -24.00
CA THR A 264 16.76 -8.17 -22.83
C THR A 264 16.88 -9.12 -21.65
N THR A 265 18.11 -9.45 -21.28
CA THR A 265 18.46 -10.31 -20.14
C THR A 265 18.89 -9.49 -18.92
N ALA A 266 19.10 -10.15 -17.78
CA ALA A 266 19.70 -9.51 -16.59
C ALA A 266 21.12 -8.97 -16.83
N HIS A 267 21.85 -9.52 -17.80
CA HIS A 267 23.23 -9.14 -18.14
C HIS A 267 23.30 -8.22 -19.37
N GLY A 268 22.16 -7.65 -19.78
CA GLY A 268 22.06 -6.75 -20.93
C GLY A 268 21.35 -7.36 -22.14
N ARG A 269 21.36 -6.60 -23.24
CA ARG A 269 20.59 -6.91 -24.45
C ARG A 269 21.39 -7.78 -25.41
N GLN A 270 20.84 -8.94 -25.74
CA GLN A 270 21.36 -9.85 -26.75
C GLN A 270 20.61 -9.62 -28.07
N ALA A 271 21.18 -8.81 -28.96
CA ALA A 271 20.53 -8.48 -30.23
C ALA A 271 20.58 -9.63 -31.25
N GLY A 272 19.77 -9.60 -32.30
CA GLY A 272 19.93 -10.42 -33.51
C GLY A 272 20.00 -11.94 -33.32
N ILE A 273 19.27 -12.50 -32.37
CA ILE A 273 19.11 -13.95 -32.18
C ILE A 273 18.02 -14.46 -33.13
N ASN A 274 18.32 -15.48 -33.93
CA ASN A 274 17.33 -16.05 -34.85
C ASN A 274 16.18 -16.72 -34.07
N HIS A 275 14.94 -16.48 -34.48
CA HIS A 275 13.72 -17.02 -33.86
C HIS A 275 13.71 -18.55 -33.70
N ARG A 276 14.40 -19.30 -34.56
CA ARG A 276 14.51 -20.77 -34.48
C ARG A 276 15.18 -21.25 -33.19
N TYR A 277 16.02 -20.42 -32.59
CA TYR A 277 16.68 -20.71 -31.32
C TYR A 277 15.86 -20.27 -30.11
N VAL A 278 14.69 -19.67 -30.31
CA VAL A 278 13.89 -19.03 -29.27
C VAL A 278 12.69 -19.90 -28.93
N ARG A 279 12.48 -20.15 -27.64
CA ARG A 279 11.29 -20.81 -27.10
C ARG A 279 10.51 -19.85 -26.23
N LEU A 280 9.20 -19.84 -26.40
CA LEU A 280 8.29 -19.07 -25.56
C LEU A 280 8.21 -19.69 -24.15
N LEU A 281 8.40 -18.86 -23.13
CA LEU A 281 8.16 -19.23 -21.73
C LEU A 281 6.84 -18.67 -21.21
N GLN A 282 6.55 -17.41 -21.52
CA GLN A 282 5.32 -16.74 -21.10
C GLN A 282 4.92 -15.68 -22.13
N ARG A 283 3.63 -15.63 -22.48
CA ARG A 283 3.07 -14.55 -23.29
C ARG A 283 3.13 -13.22 -22.56
N VAL A 284 3.32 -12.14 -23.31
CA VAL A 284 3.18 -10.79 -22.78
C VAL A 284 1.77 -10.60 -22.24
N ASP A 285 1.67 -10.21 -20.98
CA ASP A 285 0.41 -10.06 -20.27
C ASP A 285 0.25 -8.68 -19.60
N GLY A 286 1.13 -7.75 -19.96
CA GLY A 286 1.15 -6.38 -19.47
C GLY A 286 1.94 -6.17 -18.17
N TYR A 287 2.61 -7.21 -17.66
CA TYR A 287 3.37 -7.14 -16.41
C TYR A 287 4.86 -7.51 -16.59
N ALA A 288 5.72 -6.86 -15.81
CA ALA A 288 7.08 -7.29 -15.54
C ALA A 288 7.15 -8.01 -14.20
N TYR A 289 8.03 -8.99 -14.13
CA TYR A 289 8.20 -9.89 -13.00
C TYR A 289 9.64 -9.86 -12.53
N THR A 290 9.83 -9.58 -11.24
CA THR A 290 11.15 -9.60 -10.62
C THR A 290 11.05 -10.28 -9.27
N LEU A 291 11.85 -11.33 -9.05
CA LEU A 291 12.03 -11.89 -7.71
C LEU A 291 13.00 -11.02 -6.93
N ARG A 292 12.65 -10.68 -5.70
CA ARG A 292 13.53 -9.96 -4.77
C ARG A 292 13.41 -10.55 -3.38
N LYS A 293 14.44 -10.36 -2.56
CA LYS A 293 14.38 -10.70 -1.13
C LYS A 293 13.46 -9.71 -0.40
N GLU A 294 12.67 -10.22 0.54
CA GLU A 294 11.91 -9.40 1.48
C GLU A 294 12.88 -8.89 2.57
N MET A 295 12.96 -7.57 2.73
CA MET A 295 13.95 -6.98 3.62
C MET A 295 13.52 -7.10 5.08
N GLY A 296 14.48 -7.46 5.95
CA GLY A 296 14.31 -7.44 7.40
C GLY A 296 13.59 -8.65 8.02
N VAL A 297 13.26 -9.68 7.24
CA VAL A 297 12.90 -11.00 7.77
C VAL A 297 14.21 -11.78 7.98
N SER A 298 14.62 -12.00 9.23
CA SER A 298 15.83 -12.77 9.55
C SER A 298 15.69 -14.24 9.15
N SER A 299 16.81 -14.90 8.83
CA SER A 299 16.83 -16.35 8.65
C SER A 299 16.53 -17.03 10.01
N PRO A 300 15.80 -18.16 10.05
CA PRO A 300 15.80 -19.03 11.20
C PRO A 300 17.24 -19.49 11.44
N ALA A 301 17.60 -19.58 12.72
CA ALA A 301 18.71 -20.41 13.16
C ALA A 301 18.45 -21.88 12.76
#